data_AF-A0A521LNI8-F1
#
_entry.id   AF-A0A521LNI8-F1
#
_cell.length_a   1.000
_cell.length_b   1.000
_cell.length_c   1.000
_cell.angle_alpha   90.00
_cell.angle_beta   90.00
_cell.angle_gamma   90.00
#
_symmetry.space_group_name_H-M   'P 1'
#
loop_
_entity.id
_entity.type
_entity.pdbx_description
1 polymer ?
#
loop_
_entity_poly.entity_id
_entity_poly.type
_entity_poly.pdbx_seq_one_letter_code
_entity_poly.pdbx_strand_id
1 'polypeptide(L)'
;MSDDLHYLSLDEVARRLKARKVSSVEATQTMLDRIARLDPKLKSYITPTPEQALADARRLDAEASSGKFRGPLHGVPIAVKDLCNTAGIPTAAGMTIHRTNVPSKDATVV
;
A
#
# COMPACT_ATOMS: atom_id res chain seq x y z
N MET A 1 3.71 15.64 18.73
CA MET A 1 4.17 14.26 18.50
C MET A 1 3.41 13.77 17.28
N SER A 2 4.08 13.67 16.12
CA SER A 2 3.49 12.95 15.00
C SER A 2 3.40 11.50 15.47
N ASP A 3 2.18 10.98 15.64
CA ASP A 3 2.01 9.56 15.93
C ASP A 3 2.59 8.79 14.76
N ASP A 4 3.72 8.12 14.97
CA ASP A 4 4.42 7.35 13.96
C ASP A 4 3.52 6.21 13.46
N LEU A 5 2.71 6.49 12.42
CA LEU A 5 1.73 5.55 11.84
C LEU A 5 2.33 4.18 11.52
N HIS A 6 3.61 4.13 11.21
CA HIS A 6 4.38 2.94 10.86
C HIS A 6 4.76 2.04 12.05
N TYR A 7 4.53 2.47 13.29
CA TYR A 7 4.65 1.63 14.49
C TYR A 7 3.32 1.11 15.03
N LEU A 8 2.20 1.60 14.47
CA LEU A 8 0.88 1.13 14.84
C LEU A 8 0.62 -0.26 14.26
N SER A 9 -0.25 -1.03 14.93
CA SER A 9 -0.75 -2.27 14.34
C SER A 9 -1.66 -1.98 13.14
N LEU A 10 -1.84 -3.00 12.29
CA LEU A 10 -2.72 -2.90 11.12
C LEU A 10 -4.16 -2.50 11.52
N ASP A 11 -4.68 -3.08 12.61
CA ASP A 11 -6.02 -2.78 13.11
C ASP A 11 -6.14 -1.38 13.73
N GLU A 12 -5.06 -0.84 14.31
CA GLU A 12 -5.02 0.54 14.79
C GLU A 12 -5.07 1.54 13.63
N VAL A 13 -4.30 1.32 12.57
CA VAL A 13 -4.35 2.14 11.35
C VAL A 13 -5.76 2.10 10.75
N ALA A 14 -6.34 0.91 10.61
CA ALA A 14 -7.70 0.73 10.12
C ALA A 14 -8.75 1.48 10.97
N ARG A 15 -8.65 1.40 12.31
CA ARG A 15 -9.54 2.14 13.22
C ARG A 15 -9.39 3.64 13.06
N ARG A 16 -8.17 4.15 12.90
CA ARG A 16 -7.91 5.60 12.71
C ARG A 16 -8.46 6.10 11.38
N LEU A 17 -8.31 5.33 10.29
CA LEU A 17 -8.90 5.62 8.98
C LEU A 17 -10.43 5.65 9.05
N LYS A 18 -11.04 4.62 9.65
CA LYS A 18 -12.50 4.54 9.82
C LYS A 18 -13.04 5.69 10.67
N ALA A 19 -12.33 6.08 11.72
CA ALA A 19 -12.64 7.23 12.56
C ALA A 19 -12.28 8.58 11.92
N ARG A 20 -11.75 8.58 10.69
CA ARG A 20 -11.26 9.77 9.96
C ARG A 20 -10.27 10.63 10.76
N LYS A 21 -9.49 9.99 11.63
CA LYS A 21 -8.37 10.62 12.37
C LYS A 21 -7.12 10.75 11.50
N VAL A 22 -7.05 9.95 10.45
CA VAL A 22 -6.07 10.00 9.36
C VAL A 22 -6.80 9.63 8.07
N SER A 23 -6.45 10.23 6.96
CA SER A 23 -6.93 9.86 5.63
C SER A 23 -6.06 8.75 5.02
N SER A 24 -6.60 8.03 4.02
CA SER A 24 -5.85 7.04 3.27
C SER A 24 -4.68 7.68 2.54
N VAL A 25 -4.85 8.90 2.02
CA VAL A 25 -3.78 9.67 1.38
C VAL A 25 -2.67 10.00 2.38
N GLU A 26 -3.00 10.51 3.57
CA GLU A 26 -2.00 10.81 4.61
C GLU A 26 -1.24 9.56 5.05
N ALA A 27 -1.95 8.44 5.28
CA ALA A 27 -1.32 7.18 5.67
C ALA A 27 -0.40 6.63 4.56
N THR A 28 -0.85 6.68 3.30
CA THR A 28 -0.07 6.24 2.14
C THR A 28 1.17 7.10 1.92
N GLN A 29 1.01 8.43 1.96
CA GLN A 29 2.13 9.37 1.82
C GLN A 29 3.17 9.16 2.94
N THR A 30 2.72 8.98 4.18
CA THR A 30 3.61 8.70 5.32
C THR A 30 4.49 7.46 5.08
N MET A 31 3.90 6.39 4.51
CA MET A 31 4.65 5.19 4.19
C MET A 31 5.61 5.39 3.01
N LEU A 32 5.17 6.07 1.95
CA LEU A 32 6.01 6.38 0.78
C LEU A 32 7.22 7.24 1.16
N ASP A 33 7.04 8.27 1.99
CA ASP A 33 8.13 9.12 2.49
C ASP A 33 9.14 8.31 3.31
N ARG A 34 8.65 7.37 4.12
CA ARG A 34 9.50 6.46 4.89
C ARG A 34 10.27 5.50 3.98
N ILE A 35 9.63 4.94 2.96
CA ILE A 35 10.28 4.09 1.95
C ILE A 35 11.39 4.87 1.25
N ALA A 36 11.09 6.07 0.74
CA ALA A 36 12.08 6.92 0.06
C ALA A 36 13.30 7.23 0.95
N ARG A 37 13.08 7.43 2.25
CA ARG A 37 14.16 7.72 3.22
C ARG A 37 15.01 6.51 3.58
N LEU A 38 14.41 5.33 3.76
CA LEU A 38 15.08 4.18 4.38
C LEU A 38 15.48 3.09 3.38
N ASP A 39 14.67 2.86 2.35
CA ASP A 39 14.84 1.75 1.42
C ASP A 39 16.11 1.82 0.54
N PRO A 40 16.72 3.00 0.26
CA PRO A 40 18.03 3.05 -0.38
C PRO A 40 19.11 2.23 0.36
N LYS A 41 18.97 2.05 1.68
CA LYS A 41 19.87 1.23 2.50
C LYS A 41 19.28 -0.16 2.79
N LEU A 42 17.98 -0.24 3.09
CA LEU A 42 17.35 -1.49 3.52
C LEU A 42 17.03 -2.47 2.38
N LYS A 43 16.85 -1.98 1.15
CA LYS A 43 16.55 -2.81 -0.04
C LYS A 43 15.37 -3.76 0.17
N SER A 44 14.31 -3.27 0.83
CA SER A 44 13.12 -4.04 1.19
C SER A 44 12.05 -4.02 0.10
N TYR A 45 12.00 -3.00 -0.76
CA TYR A 45 11.04 -2.90 -1.86
C TYR A 45 11.74 -3.07 -3.21
N ILE A 46 11.18 -3.95 -4.06
CA ILE A 46 11.68 -4.12 -5.44
C ILE A 46 10.96 -3.20 -6.43
N THR A 47 9.64 -3.03 -6.26
CA THR A 47 8.79 -2.25 -7.18
C THR A 47 7.82 -1.37 -6.40
N PRO A 48 8.24 -0.19 -5.91
CA PRO A 48 7.32 0.79 -5.35
C PRO A 48 6.34 1.32 -6.41
N THR A 49 5.07 1.52 -6.06
CA THR A 49 4.02 2.04 -6.95
C THR A 49 3.36 3.33 -6.42
N PRO A 50 4.13 4.42 -6.21
CA PRO A 50 3.64 5.62 -5.53
C PRO A 50 2.43 6.28 -6.21
N GLU A 51 2.43 6.37 -7.54
CA GLU A 51 1.35 7.00 -8.30
C GLU A 51 0.04 6.22 -8.16
N GLN A 52 0.09 4.90 -8.34
CA GLN A 52 -1.07 4.02 -8.19
C GLN A 52 -1.57 4.02 -6.75
N ALA A 53 -0.67 3.88 -5.76
CA ALA A 53 -1.04 3.86 -4.34
C ALA A 53 -1.75 5.15 -3.92
N LEU A 54 -1.26 6.32 -4.35
CA LEU A 54 -1.91 7.60 -4.06
C LEU A 54 -3.24 7.78 -4.80
N ALA A 55 -3.35 7.29 -6.05
CA ALA A 55 -4.61 7.32 -6.79
C ALA A 55 -5.68 6.46 -6.10
N ASP A 56 -5.34 5.26 -5.66
CA ASP A 56 -6.23 4.38 -4.91
C ASP A 56 -6.61 4.97 -3.55
N ALA A 57 -5.65 5.56 -2.83
CA ALA A 57 -5.92 6.23 -1.56
C ALA A 57 -6.95 7.36 -1.71
N ARG A 58 -6.79 8.25 -2.71
CA ARG A 58 -7.76 9.32 -3.00
C ARG A 58 -9.15 8.76 -3.30
N ARG A 59 -9.24 7.69 -4.07
CA ARG A 59 -10.50 7.02 -4.40
C ARG A 59 -11.16 6.45 -3.14
N LEU A 60 -10.38 5.82 -2.26
CA LEU A 60 -10.89 5.23 -1.02
C LEU A 60 -11.32 6.31 -0.01
N ASP A 61 -10.62 7.44 0.06
CA ASP A 61 -11.05 8.59 0.87
C ASP A 61 -12.37 9.19 0.35
N ALA A 62 -12.53 9.32 -0.97
CA ALA A 62 -13.78 9.76 -1.58
C ALA A 62 -14.94 8.81 -1.25
N GLU A 63 -14.74 7.50 -1.37
CA GLU A 63 -15.74 6.50 -0.98
C GLU A 63 -16.07 6.57 0.52
N ALA A 64 -15.07 6.70 1.38
CA ALA A 64 -15.27 6.84 2.82
C ALA A 64 -16.07 8.10 3.14
N SER A 65 -15.85 9.21 2.41
CA SER A 65 -16.59 10.47 2.57
C SER A 65 -18.07 10.31 2.26
N SER A 66 -18.41 9.45 1.27
CA SER A 66 -19.78 9.11 0.90
C SER A 66 -20.38 7.96 1.73
N GLY A 67 -19.73 7.56 2.82
CA GLY A 67 -20.19 6.47 3.70
C GLY A 67 -19.99 5.06 3.15
N LYS A 68 -19.25 4.90 2.03
CA LYS A 68 -18.98 3.61 1.42
C LYS A 68 -17.64 3.06 1.92
N PHE A 69 -17.70 2.00 2.71
CA PHE A 69 -16.53 1.24 3.15
C PHE A 69 -16.52 -0.15 2.53
N ARG A 70 -15.38 -0.56 1.97
CA ARG A 70 -15.21 -1.86 1.30
C ARG A 70 -14.95 -3.01 2.27
N GLY A 71 -14.58 -2.70 3.52
CA GLY A 71 -14.28 -3.71 4.54
C GLY A 71 -13.38 -3.17 5.65
N PRO A 72 -12.88 -4.05 6.53
CA PRO A 72 -12.07 -3.66 7.69
C PRO A 72 -10.76 -2.93 7.34
N LEU A 73 -10.18 -3.20 6.16
CA LEU A 73 -8.91 -2.61 5.72
C LEU A 73 -9.09 -1.46 4.71
N HIS A 74 -10.28 -0.89 4.61
CA HIS A 74 -10.56 0.22 3.67
C HIS A 74 -9.57 1.37 3.87
N GLY A 75 -8.74 1.64 2.86
CA GLY A 75 -7.76 2.74 2.85
C GLY A 75 -6.43 2.44 3.53
N VAL A 76 -6.20 1.22 4.04
CA VAL A 76 -4.94 0.84 4.68
C VAL A 76 -3.88 0.54 3.62
N PRO A 77 -2.72 1.22 3.60
CA PRO A 77 -1.63 0.89 2.69
C PRO A 77 -1.00 -0.47 3.07
N ILE A 78 -0.74 -1.31 2.07
CA ILE A 78 -0.11 -2.62 2.25
C ILE A 78 1.08 -2.79 1.31
N ALA A 79 2.00 -3.67 1.68
CA ALA A 79 3.07 -4.14 0.82
C ALA A 79 2.86 -5.63 0.54
N VAL A 80 3.02 -6.03 -0.72
CA VAL A 80 2.83 -7.40 -1.17
C VAL A 80 4.20 -7.99 -1.53
N LYS A 81 4.45 -9.24 -1.11
CA LYS A 81 5.69 -9.94 -1.45
C LYS A 81 5.75 -10.14 -2.96
N ASP A 82 6.93 -9.98 -3.55
CA ASP A 82 7.23 -10.23 -4.98
C ASP A 82 7.14 -11.72 -5.39
N LEU A 83 6.28 -12.49 -4.72
CA LEU A 83 5.85 -13.85 -5.05
C LEU A 83 4.35 -13.92 -5.35
N CYS A 84 3.60 -12.88 -5.01
CA CYS A 84 2.18 -12.78 -5.31
C CYS A 84 2.02 -11.93 -6.56
N ASN A 85 1.37 -12.47 -7.58
CA ASN A 85 1.06 -11.71 -8.79
C ASN A 85 0.25 -10.47 -8.44
N THR A 86 0.63 -9.34 -9.02
CA THR A 86 -0.18 -8.12 -9.05
C THR A 86 -0.34 -7.68 -10.50
N ALA A 87 -1.58 -7.57 -10.95
CA ALA A 87 -1.91 -7.32 -12.35
C ALA A 87 -1.27 -6.00 -12.82
N GLY A 88 -0.52 -6.07 -13.93
CA GLY A 88 0.15 -4.90 -14.52
C GLY A 88 1.43 -4.45 -13.80
N ILE A 89 1.84 -5.10 -12.70
CA ILE A 89 3.08 -4.79 -11.98
C ILE A 89 4.06 -5.96 -12.15
N PRO A 90 5.36 -5.71 -12.42
CA PRO A 90 6.36 -6.78 -12.50
C PRO A 90 6.38 -7.65 -11.25
N THR A 91 6.38 -8.97 -11.46
CA THR A 91 6.57 -9.98 -10.39
C THR A 91 7.76 -10.87 -10.76
N ALA A 92 8.89 -10.68 -10.08
CA ALA A 92 10.14 -11.34 -10.42
C ALA A 92 10.43 -12.60 -9.59
N ALA A 93 9.74 -12.80 -8.45
CA ALA A 93 9.95 -13.95 -7.57
C ALA A 93 11.41 -14.13 -7.12
N GLY A 94 12.17 -13.03 -7.05
CA GLY A 94 13.61 -13.05 -6.76
C GLY A 94 14.47 -13.72 -7.83
N MET A 95 13.93 -13.98 -9.03
CA MET A 95 14.61 -14.66 -10.13
C MET A 95 14.83 -13.74 -11.32
N THR A 96 16.08 -13.62 -11.78
CA THR A 96 16.45 -12.77 -12.94
C THR A 96 15.66 -13.10 -14.20
N ILE A 97 15.33 -14.38 -14.42
CA ILE A 97 14.56 -14.84 -15.59
C ILE A 97 13.12 -14.30 -15.61
N HIS A 98 12.60 -13.83 -14.49
CA HIS A 98 11.24 -13.28 -14.37
C HIS A 98 11.24 -11.76 -14.20
N ARG A 99 12.38 -11.08 -14.37
CA ARG A 99 12.48 -9.62 -14.17
C ARG A 99 11.48 -8.82 -15.00
N THR A 100 11.07 -9.32 -16.16
CA THR A 100 10.10 -8.68 -17.07
C THR A 100 8.74 -9.37 -17.08
N ASN A 101 8.49 -10.30 -16.15
CA ASN A 101 7.20 -10.96 -16.03
C ASN A 101 6.17 -9.99 -15.44
N VAL A 102 5.16 -9.64 -16.23
CA VAL A 102 4.06 -8.76 -15.80
C VAL A 102 2.76 -9.57 -15.87
N PRO A 103 2.21 -10.01 -14.72
CA PRO A 103 0.97 -10.77 -14.69
C PRO A 103 -0.23 -9.97 -15.22
N SER A 104 -1.18 -10.66 -15.85
CA SER A 104 -2.44 -10.07 -16.31
C SER A 104 -3.56 -10.13 -15.26
N LYS A 105 -3.32 -10.82 -14.14
CA LYS A 105 -4.28 -11.04 -13.06
C LYS A 105 -3.57 -11.02 -11.71
N ASP A 106 -4.29 -10.54 -10.72
CA ASP A 106 -3.91 -10.64 -9.32
C ASP A 106 -3.93 -12.10 -8.84
N ALA A 107 -3.06 -12.43 -7.89
CA ALA A 107 -3.20 -13.65 -7.11
C ALA A 107 -4.43 -13.53 -6.18
N THR A 108 -5.07 -14.64 -5.79
CA THR A 108 -6.30 -14.63 -4.96
C THR A 108 -6.23 -13.80 -3.67
N VAL A 109 -5.03 -13.59 -3.11
CA VAL A 109 -4.79 -12.84 -1.87
C VAL A 109 -4.62 -11.33 -2.08
N VAL A 110 -4.54 -10.87 -3.33
CA VAL A 110 -4.40 -9.46 -3.76
C VAL A 110 -5.74 -8.98 -4.29
#